data_AF-A0A935SDQ4-F1
#
_entry.id   AF-A0A935SDQ4-F1
#
_cell.length_a   1.000
_cell.length_b   1.000
_cell.length_c   1.000
_cell.angle_alpha   90.00
_cell.angle_beta   90.00
_cell.angle_gamma   90.00
#
_symmetry.space_group_name_H-M   'P 1'
#
loop_
_entity.id
_entity.type
_entity.pdbx_description
1 polymer ?
#
loop_
_entity_poly.entity_id
_entity_poly.type
_entity_poly.pdbx_seq_one_letter_code
_entity_poly.pdbx_strand_id
1 'polypeptide(L)'
;MSQVALIDKLLLRMGLWEILYFPDIPPKVSINEIINAKIFSTAGSGKFINGILDAILSDLKSHDILQKEGRFIEESLKIAAKK
;
A
#
# COMPACT_ATOMS: atom_id res chain seq x y z
N MET A 1 -17.30 7.73 19.93
CA MET A 1 -17.34 7.20 18.55
C MET A 1 -15.99 7.46 17.91
N SER A 2 -15.17 6.42 17.71
CA SER A 2 -13.87 6.52 17.04
C SER A 2 -14.09 6.72 15.55
N GLN A 3 -14.25 7.97 15.11
CA GLN A 3 -14.27 8.27 13.69
C GLN A 3 -12.87 8.12 13.12
N VAL A 4 -12.73 7.36 12.03
CA VAL A 4 -11.50 7.34 11.24
C VAL A 4 -11.22 8.77 10.78
N ALA A 5 -10.01 9.25 11.04
CA ALA A 5 -9.59 10.59 10.66
C ALA A 5 -9.82 10.80 9.15
N LEU A 6 -10.19 12.02 8.77
CA LEU A 6 -10.38 12.35 7.35
C LEU A 6 -9.12 12.02 6.53
N ILE A 7 -7.96 12.31 7.11
CA ILE A 7 -6.65 12.09 6.49
C ILE A 7 -6.37 10.59 6.32
N ASP A 8 -6.69 9.75 7.31
CA ASP A 8 -6.56 8.29 7.18
C ASP A 8 -7.40 7.74 6.03
N LYS A 9 -8.62 8.25 5.84
CA LYS A 9 -9.47 7.87 4.69
C LYS A 9 -8.87 8.28 3.35
N LEU A 10 -8.26 9.45 3.27
CA LEU A 10 -7.56 9.92 2.06
C LEU A 10 -6.33 9.07 1.76
N LEU A 11 -5.50 8.81 2.78
CA LEU A 11 -4.30 7.98 2.66
C LEU A 11 -4.64 6.55 2.20
N LEU A 12 -5.68 5.95 2.79
CA LEU A 12 -6.15 4.63 2.37
C LEU A 12 -6.65 4.61 0.92
N ARG A 13 -7.41 5.63 0.50
CA ARG A 13 -7.89 5.74 -0.89
C ARG A 13 -6.74 5.90 -1.88
N MET A 14 -5.76 6.74 -1.58
CA MET A 14 -4.59 6.94 -2.43
C MET A 14 -3.77 5.66 -2.55
N GLY A 15 -3.47 5.00 -1.42
CA GLY A 15 -2.74 3.74 -1.41
C GLY A 15 -3.46 2.64 -2.19
N LEU A 16 -4.78 2.50 -2.01
CA LEU A 16 -5.58 1.53 -2.75
C LEU A 16 -5.57 1.81 -4.26
N TRP A 17 -5.73 3.08 -4.64
CA TRP A 17 -5.73 3.48 -6.05
C TRP A 17 -4.40 3.14 -6.73
N GLU A 18 -3.27 3.47 -6.10
CA GLU A 18 -1.94 3.17 -6.63
C GLU A 18 -1.70 1.65 -6.71
N ILE A 19 -2.13 0.89 -5.70
CA ILE A 19 -2.02 -0.57 -5.71
C ILE A 19 -2.81 -1.19 -6.87
N LEU A 20 -4.02 -0.70 -7.16
CA LEU A 20 -4.89 -1.31 -8.17
C LEU A 20 -4.59 -0.86 -9.60
N TYR A 21 -4.26 0.41 -9.81
CA TYR A 21 -4.29 1.00 -11.14
C TYR A 21 -2.91 1.35 -11.70
N PHE A 22 -1.85 1.30 -10.90
CA PHE A 22 -0.50 1.69 -11.34
C PHE A 22 0.34 0.42 -11.51
N PRO A 23 0.42 -0.17 -12.71
CA PRO A 23 1.03 -1.48 -12.91
C PRO A 23 2.54 -1.48 -12.61
N ASP A 24 3.19 -0.34 -12.81
CA ASP A 24 4.63 -0.12 -12.71
C ASP A 24 5.13 0.15 -11.29
N ILE A 25 4.24 0.35 -10.31
CA ILE A 25 4.63 0.59 -8.93
C ILE A 25 4.42 -0.68 -8.07
N PRO A 26 5.49 -1.20 -7.42
CA PRO A 26 5.36 -2.32 -6.51
C PRO A 26 4.43 -1.97 -5.33
N PRO A 27 3.40 -2.79 -5.02
CA PRO A 27 2.45 -2.50 -3.95
C PRO A 27 3.09 -2.17 -2.59
N LYS A 28 4.19 -2.84 -2.24
CA LYS A 28 4.89 -2.58 -0.97
C LYS A 28 5.54 -1.20 -0.90
N VAL A 29 5.97 -0.66 -2.05
CA VAL A 29 6.53 0.70 -2.11
C VAL A 29 5.41 1.69 -1.85
N SER A 30 4.27 1.55 -2.52
CA SER A 30 3.07 2.37 -2.29
C SER A 30 2.65 2.37 -0.82
N ILE A 31 2.60 1.20 -0.18
CA ILE A 31 2.26 1.08 1.25
C ILE A 31 3.26 1.85 2.13
N ASN A 32 4.55 1.71 1.89
CA ASN A 32 5.58 2.42 2.65
C ASN A 32 5.45 3.95 2.50
N GLU A 33 5.20 4.45 1.30
CA GLU A 33 5.05 5.90 1.08
C GLU A 33 3.80 6.46 1.77
N ILE A 34 2.70 5.73 1.75
CA ILE A 34 1.49 6.11 2.48
C ILE A 34 1.74 6.11 4.01
N ILE A 35 2.53 5.17 4.53
CA ILE A 35 2.92 5.15 5.95
C ILE A 35 3.82 6.32 6.29
N ASN A 36 4.70 6.76 5.39
CA ASN A 36 5.51 7.96 5.61
C ASN A 36 4.64 9.21 5.69
N ALA A 37 3.57 9.28 4.89
CA ALA A 37 2.58 10.37 4.93
C ALA A 37 1.72 10.39 6.21
N LYS A 38 1.82 9.41 7.11
CA LYS A 38 1.11 9.41 8.41
C LYS A 38 1.43 10.62 9.28
N ILE A 39 2.53 11.33 9.03
CA ILE A 39 2.90 12.56 9.75
C ILE A 39 1.81 13.64 9.67
N PHE A 40 0.94 13.56 8.66
CA PHE A 40 -0.19 14.46 8.49
C PHE A 40 -1.43 14.03 9.30
N SER A 41 -1.42 12.84 9.93
CA SER A 41 -2.58 12.26 10.62
C SER A 41 -2.38 12.11 12.14
N THR A 42 -3.23 11.30 12.79
CA THR A 42 -3.25 11.13 14.23
C THR A 42 -2.20 10.15 14.75
N ALA A 43 -1.88 10.25 16.05
CA ALA A 43 -1.02 9.28 16.72
C ALA A 43 -1.63 7.86 16.62
N GLY A 44 -0.91 6.93 15.98
CA GLY A 44 -1.34 5.55 15.76
C GLY A 44 -1.82 5.23 14.34
N SER A 45 -2.09 6.25 13.51
CA SER A 45 -2.55 6.07 12.13
C SER A 45 -1.61 5.22 11.28
N GLY A 46 -0.30 5.30 11.50
CA GLY A 46 0.67 4.50 10.75
C GLY A 46 0.49 2.99 10.88
N LYS A 47 0.24 2.48 12.09
CA LYS A 47 0.01 1.04 12.31
C LYS A 47 -1.35 0.62 11.74
N PHE A 48 -2.36 1.46 11.93
CA PHE A 48 -3.70 1.23 11.42
C PHE A 48 -3.74 1.15 9.88
N ILE A 49 -3.15 2.12 9.20
CA ILE A 49 -3.09 2.18 7.74
C ILE A 49 -2.28 1.00 7.18
N ASN A 50 -1.11 0.69 7.76
CA ASN A 50 -0.32 -0.46 7.34
C ASN A 50 -1.13 -1.76 7.44
N GLY A 51 -1.79 -2.00 8.58
CA GLY A 51 -2.59 -3.21 8.78
C GLY A 51 -3.72 -3.36 7.76
N ILE A 52 -4.41 -2.27 7.42
CA ILE A 52 -5.48 -2.31 6.41
C ILE A 52 -4.92 -2.55 5.01
N LEU A 53 -3.88 -1.81 4.60
CA LEU A 53 -3.32 -1.94 3.26
C LEU A 53 -2.66 -3.31 3.05
N ASP A 54 -2.01 -3.88 4.07
CA ASP A 54 -1.47 -5.24 4.02
C ASP A 54 -2.59 -6.29 3.89
N ALA A 55 -3.68 -6.14 4.63
CA ALA A 55 -4.84 -7.03 4.53
C ALA A 55 -5.48 -6.97 3.14
N ILE A 56 -5.66 -5.77 2.60
CA ILE A 56 -6.12 -5.58 1.22
C ILE A 56 -5.14 -6.22 0.25
N LEU A 57 -3.84 -5.95 0.36
CA LEU A 57 -2.84 -6.51 -0.54
C LEU A 57 -2.86 -8.05 -0.53
N SER A 58 -3.07 -8.67 0.63
CA SER A 58 -3.23 -10.12 0.74
C SER A 58 -4.47 -10.62 0.01
N ASP A 59 -5.60 -9.94 0.17
CA ASP A 59 -6.87 -10.27 -0.48
C ASP A 59 -6.81 -10.10 -2.01
N LEU A 60 -6.15 -9.02 -2.47
CA LEU A 60 -5.93 -8.78 -3.91
C LEU A 60 -5.03 -9.86 -4.53
N LYS A 61 -4.06 -10.39 -3.77
CA LYS A 61 -3.22 -11.51 -4.22
C LYS A 61 -3.98 -12.84 -4.27
N SER A 62 -4.84 -13.12 -3.29
CA SER A 62 -5.61 -14.39 -3.28
C SER A 62 -6.64 -14.47 -4.40
N HIS A 63 -7.14 -13.33 -4.88
CA HIS A 63 -8.08 -13.25 -5.99
C HIS A 63 -7.41 -13.04 -7.36
N ASP A 64 -6.07 -13.01 -7.44
CA ASP A 64 -5.29 -12.79 -8.66
C ASP A 64 -5.68 -11.52 -9.45
N ILE A 65 -6.07 -10.46 -8.73
CA ILE A 65 -6.53 -9.20 -9.32
C ILE A 65 -5.41 -8.16 -9.49
N LEU A 66 -4.19 -8.47 -9.07
CA LEU A 66 -3.03 -7.58 -9.21
C LEU A 66 -2.33 -7.80 -10.55
N GLN A 67 -2.59 -6.91 -11.50
CA GLN A 67 -1.85 -6.82 -12.74
C GLN A 67 -0.67 -5.84 -12.55
N LYS A 68 0.51 -6.36 -12.20
CA LYS A 68 1.72 -5.58 -11.94
C LYS A 68 2.81 -5.94 -12.93
N GLU A 69 3.32 -4.94 -13.65
CA GLU A 69 4.25 -5.10 -14.76
C GLU A 69 5.22 -3.92 -14.83
N GLY A 70 6.42 -4.12 -15.36
CA GLY A 70 7.38 -3.04 -15.59
C GLY A 70 8.64 -3.10 -14.73
N ARG A 71 9.60 -2.23 -15.05
CA ARG A 71 10.99 -2.31 -14.56
C ARG A 71 11.11 -2.33 -13.03
N PHE A 72 10.33 -1.52 -12.32
CA PHE A 72 10.39 -1.47 -10.86
C PHE A 72 9.86 -2.76 -10.19
N ILE A 73 8.96 -3.49 -10.85
CA ILE A 73 8.50 -4.81 -10.37
C ILE A 73 9.62 -5.84 -10.50
N GLU A 74 10.29 -5.88 -11.66
CA GLU A 74 11.42 -6.79 -11.90
C GLU A 74 12.58 -6.54 -10.94
N GLU A 75 12.92 -5.28 -10.68
CA GLU A 75 13.95 -4.91 -9.71
C GLU A 75 13.58 -5.33 -8.29
N SER A 76 12.32 -5.12 -7.89
CA SER A 76 11.81 -5.55 -6.58
C SER A 76 11.88 -7.08 -6.41
N LEU A 77 11.58 -7.84 -7.47
CA LEU A 77 11.70 -9.30 -7.47
C LEU A 77 13.16 -9.77 -7.38
N LYS A 78 14.08 -9.11 -8.11
CA LYS A 78 15.52 -9.41 -8.06
C LYS A 78 16.11 -9.17 -6.67
N ILE A 79 15.66 -8.13 -5.96
CA ILE A 79 16.08 -7.85 -4.57
C ILE A 79 15.54 -8.93 -3.63
N ALA A 80 14.27 -9.33 -3.79
CA ALA A 80 13.67 -10.37 -2.96
C ALA A 80 14.31 -11.75 -3.16
N ALA A 81 14.72 -12.10 -4.39
CA ALA A 81 15.35 -13.39 -4.71
C ALA A 81 16.83 -13.51 -4.28
N LYS A 82 17.49 -12.38 -3.95
CA LYS A 82 18.88 -12.35 -3.47
C LYS A 82 19.01 -12.42 -1.95
N LYS A 83 17.90 -12.52 -1.23
CA LYS A 83 17.85 -12.54 0.24
C LYS A 83 17.42 -13.91 0.73
#